data_AF-A0A4Q6IJ70-F1
#
_entry.id   AF-A0A4Q6IJ70-F1
#
_cell.length_a   1.000
_cell.length_b   1.000
_cell.length_c   1.000
_cell.angle_alpha   90.00
_cell.angle_beta   90.00
_cell.angle_gamma   90.00
#
_symmetry.space_group_name_H-M   'P 1'
#
loop_
_entity.id
_entity.type
_entity.pdbx_description
1 polymer ?
#
loop_
_entity_poly.entity_id
_entity_poly.type
_entity_poly.pdbx_seq_one_letter_code
_entity_poly.pdbx_strand_id
1 'polypeptide(L)' 'MKSLTTSAHIEPDTRFRVSPFPDSANPFVSLRAEGEFIAVALIASLGTSEALRSLAAAATEAAAVLDAMTVDTPEVPA' A
#
# COMPACT_ATOMS: atom_id res chain seq x y z
N MET A 1 13.06 -21.05 0.94
CA MET A 1 12.84 -19.59 0.93
C MET A 1 12.71 -19.14 2.37
N LYS A 2 13.48 -18.14 2.82
CA LYS A 2 13.23 -17.51 4.13
C LYS A 2 12.27 -16.34 3.85
N SER A 3 10.97 -16.60 3.83
CA SER A 3 9.98 -15.54 3.64
C SER A 3 9.85 -14.74 4.92
N LEU A 4 10.16 -13.44 4.87
CA LEU A 4 9.79 -12.49 5.90
C LEU A 4 8.38 -11.98 5.55
N THR A 5 7.42 -12.25 6.42
CA THR A 5 6.07 -11.71 6.29
C THR A 5 5.89 -10.63 7.34
N THR A 6 5.54 -9.43 6.89
CA THR A 6 5.16 -8.31 7.76
C THR A 6 3.73 -7.92 7.42
N SER A 7 2.88 -7.83 8.42
CA SER A 7 1.49 -7.34 8.31
C SER A 7 1.35 -6.06 9.11
N ALA A 8 0.65 -5.08 8.55
CA ALA A 8 0.28 -3.84 9.23
C ALA A 8 -1.15 -3.47 8.86
N HIS A 9 -1.86 -2.85 9.81
CA HIS A 9 -3.18 -2.26 9.57
C HIS A 9 -2.99 -0.86 8.97
N ILE A 10 -3.80 -0.52 7.97
CA ILE A 10 -3.87 0.83 7.41
C ILE A 10 -4.95 1.57 8.17
N GLU A 11 -4.55 2.57 8.93
CA GLU A 11 -5.46 3.48 9.65
C GLU A 11 -5.83 4.68 8.75
N PRO A 12 -6.97 5.36 9.00
CA PRO A 12 -7.42 6.50 8.18
C PRO A 12 -6.43 7.67 8.07
N ASP A 13 -5.52 7.81 9.04
CA ASP A 13 -4.49 8.86 9.09
C ASP A 13 -3.14 8.40 8.47
N THR A 14 -3.05 7.17 7.98
CA THR A 14 -1.86 6.63 7.30
C THR A 14 -1.50 7.50 6.10
N ARG A 15 -0.23 7.91 6.03
CA ARG A 15 0.27 8.74 4.92
C ARG A 15 1.02 7.90 3.92
N PHE A 16 0.66 8.01 2.64
CA PHE A 16 1.38 7.38 1.54
C PHE A 16 2.31 8.38 0.87
N ARG A 17 3.59 8.03 0.74
CA ARG A 17 4.62 8.88 0.11
C ARG A 17 5.40 8.12 -0.95
N VAL A 18 5.65 8.78 -2.07
CA VAL A 18 6.52 8.27 -3.14
C VAL A 18 7.79 9.11 -3.16
N SER A 19 8.95 8.47 -3.09
CA SER A 19 10.26 9.12 -3.13
C SER A 19 11.13 8.48 -4.20
N PRO A 20 11.52 9.22 -5.25
CA PRO A 20 12.46 8.73 -6.26
C PRO A 20 13.90 8.81 -5.74
N PHE A 21 14.70 7.81 -6.09
CA PHE A 21 16.14 7.74 -5.80
C PHE A 21 16.89 7.52 -7.12
N PRO A 22 17.23 8.60 -7.84
CA PRO A 22 17.93 8.53 -9.12
C PRO A 22 19.44 8.36 -8.89
N ASP A 23 19.85 7.19 -8.40
CA ASP A 23 21.27 6.80 -8.38
C ASP A 23 21.69 6.30 -9.78
N SER A 24 22.89 6.65 -10.20
CA SER A 24 23.51 6.17 -11.43
C SER A 24 23.75 4.65 -11.46
N ALA A 25 23.97 4.02 -10.31
CA ALA A 25 24.29 2.58 -10.23
C ALA A 25 23.05 1.73 -9.96
N ASN A 26 22.17 2.16 -9.05
CA ASN A 26 20.98 1.42 -8.64
C ASN A 26 19.77 2.35 -8.43
N PRO A 27 19.18 2.88 -9.51
CA PRO A 27 18.00 3.75 -9.42
C PRO A 27 16.75 2.96 -8.98
N PHE A 28 15.97 3.55 -8.06
CA PHE A 28 14.72 2.97 -7.56
C PHE A 28 13.71 4.04 -7.12
N VAL A 29 12.48 3.60 -6.87
CA VAL A 29 11.43 4.39 -6.20
C VAL A 29 11.06 3.70 -4.89
N SER A 30 10.91 4.48 -3.82
CA SER A 30 10.37 4.01 -2.54
C SER A 30 8.92 4.48 -2.41
N LEU A 31 7.99 3.54 -2.24
CA LEU A 31 6.62 3.82 -1.80
C LEU A 31 6.53 3.51 -0.31
N ARG A 32 6.21 4.51 0.52
CA ARG A 32 6.08 4.35 1.97
C ARG A 32 4.66 4.55 2.43
N ALA A 33 4.21 3.66 3.31
CA ALA A 33 3.06 3.86 4.17
C ALA A 33 3.58 4.20 5.57
N GLU A 34 3.32 5.41 6.03
CA GLU A 34 3.81 5.96 7.30
C GLU A 34 2.64 6.10 8.27
N GLY A 35 2.69 5.35 9.38
CA GLY A 35 1.91 5.60 10.58
C GLY A 35 2.74 6.37 11.62
N GLU A 36 2.20 6.60 12.81
CA GLU A 36 2.88 7.36 13.87
C GLU A 36 4.20 6.71 14.32
N PHE A 37 4.22 5.38 14.42
CA PHE A 37 5.36 4.63 15.00
C PHE A 37 6.07 3.70 14.02
N ILE A 38 5.41 3.33 12.91
CA ILE A 38 5.91 2.33 11.96
C ILE A 38 5.77 2.87 10.54
N ALA A 39 6.81 2.64 9.73
CA ALA A 39 6.78 2.88 8.31
C ALA A 39 7.07 1.58 7.54
N VAL A 40 6.23 1.25 6.57
CA VAL A 40 6.47 0.16 5.62
C VAL A 40 6.92 0.77 4.30
N ALA A 41 8.06 0.33 3.79
CA ALA A 41 8.62 0.80 2.53
C ALA A 41 8.66 -0.34 1.50
N LEU A 42 8.03 -0.13 0.35
CA LEU A 42 8.18 -0.96 -0.84
C LEU A 42 9.22 -0.30 -1.75
N ILE A 43 10.22 -1.09 -2.18
CA ILE A 43 11.32 -0.61 -3.03
C ILE A 43 11.15 -1.21 -4.42
N ALA A 44 11.00 -0.34 -5.42
CA ALA A 44 10.79 -0.73 -6.80
C ALA A 44 11.96 -0.25 -7.68
N SER A 45 12.71 -1.20 -8.24
CA SER A 45 13.82 -0.94 -9.15
C SER A 45 13.33 -0.51 -10.53
N LEU A 46 14.22 0.03 -11.37
CA LEU A 46 13.91 0.21 -12.79
C LEU A 46 13.39 -1.08 -13.45
N GLY A 47 12.46 -0.92 -14.39
CA GLY A 47 11.80 -2.03 -15.10
C GLY A 47 10.62 -2.65 -14.35
N THR A 48 10.40 -2.33 -13.08
CA THR A 48 9.30 -2.93 -12.28
C THR A 48 8.01 -2.10 -12.25
N SER A 49 7.87 -1.13 -13.16
CA SER A 49 6.72 -0.21 -13.19
C SER A 49 5.36 -0.93 -13.30
N GLU A 50 5.30 -2.06 -14.01
CA GLU A 50 4.09 -2.85 -14.14
C GLU A 50 3.64 -3.47 -12.81
N ALA A 51 4.57 -3.93 -11.98
CA ALA A 51 4.25 -4.46 -10.65
C ALA A 51 3.61 -3.39 -9.75
N LEU A 52 4.07 -2.14 -9.84
CA LEU A 52 3.45 -1.01 -9.14
C LEU A 52 2.05 -0.69 -9.67
N ARG A 53 1.83 -0.78 -10.99
CA ARG A 53 0.48 -0.62 -11.58
C ARG A 53 -0.47 -1.71 -11.09
N SER A 54 -0.02 -2.96 -11.04
CA SER A 54 -0.80 -4.08 -10.52
C SER A 54 -1.14 -3.89 -9.03
N LEU A 55 -0.18 -3.42 -8.22
CA LEU A 55 -0.43 -3.07 -6.82
C LEU A 55 -1.50 -1.98 -6.67
N ALA A 56 -1.41 -0.91 -7.47
CA ALA A 56 -2.39 0.17 -7.44
C ALA A 56 -3.80 -0.30 -7.85
N ALA A 57 -3.89 -1.18 -8.85
CA ALA A 57 -5.15 -1.80 -9.26
C ALA A 57 -5.75 -2.64 -8.11
N ALA A 58 -4.95 -3.50 -7.48
CA ALA A 58 -5.39 -4.31 -6.35
C ALA A 58 -5.83 -3.46 -5.14
N ALA A 59 -5.12 -2.35 -4.86
CA ALA A 59 -5.51 -1.42 -3.80
C ALA A 59 -6.86 -0.73 -4.10
N THR A 60 -7.09 -0.37 -5.36
CA THR A 60 -8.36 0.23 -5.82
C THR A 60 -9.51 -0.77 -5.70
N GLU A 61 -9.29 -2.02 -6.10
CA GLU A 61 -10.27 -3.10 -5.96
C GLU A 61 -10.59 -3.36 -4.47
N ALA A 62 -9.58 -3.43 -3.61
CA ALA A 62 -9.77 -3.62 -2.18
C ALA A 62 -10.59 -2.48 -1.55
N ALA A 63 -10.38 -1.23 -1.96
CA ALA A 63 -11.20 -0.11 -1.50
C ALA A 63 -12.67 -0.26 -1.89
N ALA A 64 -12.95 -0.63 -3.15
CA ALA A 64 -14.32 -0.87 -3.61
C ALA A 64 -15.02 -2.02 -2.84
N VAL A 65 -14.26 -3.06 -2.48
CA VAL A 65 -14.78 -4.16 -1.65
C VAL A 65 -15.13 -3.66 -0.24
N LEU A 66 -14.28 -2.83 0.39
CA LEU A 66 -14.56 -2.24 1.70
C LEU A 66 -15.81 -1.35 1.69
N ASP A 67 -15.97 -0.55 0.64
CA ASP A 67 -17.16 0.30 0.45
C ASP A 67 -18.44 -0.56 0.37
N ALA A 68 -18.41 -1.66 -0.40
CA ALA A 68 -19.54 -2.58 -0.52
C ALA A 68 -19.89 -3.26 0.81
N MET A 69 -18.88 -3.69 1.58
CA MET A 69 -19.09 -4.30 2.91
C MET A 69 -19.78 -3.36 3.90
N THR A 70 -19.56 -2.05 3.76
CA THR A 70 -20.16 -1.04 4.63
C THR A 70 -21.65 -0.86 4.35
N VAL A 71 -22.09 -1.06 3.10
CA VAL A 71 -23.51 -0.95 2.69
C VAL A 71 -24.35 -2.13 3.20
N ASP A 72 -23.75 -3.31 3.36
CA ASP A 72 -24.44 -4.54 3.77
C ASP A 72 -24.56 -4.72 5.29
N THR A 73 -24.09 -3.77 6.11
CA THR A 73 -24.24 -3.85 7.57
C THR A 73 -25.63 -3.34 7.97
N PRO A 74 -26.58 -4.20 8.39
CA PRO A 74 -27.91 -3.76 8.78
C PRO A 74 -27.82 -2.88 10.03
N GLU A 75 -28.43 -1.69 9.95
CA GLU A 75 -28.63 -0.81 11.09
C GLU A 75 -29.51 -1.55 12.12
N VAL A 76 -28.94 -1.91 13.27
CA VAL A 76 -29.71 -2.49 14.37
C VAL A 76 -30.55 -1.36 14.97
N PRO A 77 -31.90 -1.41 14.89
CA PRO A 77 -32.73 -0.38 15.49
C PRO A 77 -32.55 -0.41 17.02
N ALA A 78 -32.32 0.75 17.61
CA ALA A 78 -32.27 0.97 19.05
C ALA A 78 -33.62 0.71 19.74
#